data_AF-A0A9D4SS63-F1
#
_entry.id   AF-A0A9D4SS63-F1
#
_cell.length_a   1.000
_cell.length_b   1.000
_cell.length_c   1.000
_cell.angle_alpha   90.00
_cell.angle_beta   90.00
_cell.angle_gamma   90.00
#
_symmetry.space_group_name_H-M   'P 1'
#
loop_
_entity.id
_entity.type
_entity.pdbx_description
1 polymer ?
#
loop_
_entity_poly.entity_id
_entity_poly.type
_entity_poly.pdbx_seq_one_letter_code
_entity_poly.pdbx_strand_id
1 'polypeptide(L)'
;MNVLLSVRSVRDGEVLRGALHTIYRIMPLMLSKIGVDISNSDQPLDAIRDLYLRLGITGHRWQGDGATNCVSYLRPPQRLYNVIKDRQSEVPHHYVEKAYQWTLDTPGELRRSLRRGVDAIITNRPDRLAAILREDEFRDVVRPAIVYDNPWTRFDDFVGMDSGRDS
;
A
#
# COMPACT_ATOMS: atom_id res chain seq x y z
N MET A 1 2.23 -6.42 17.53
CA MET A 1 2.95 -6.45 16.23
C MET A 1 1.96 -6.82 15.16
N ASN A 2 2.00 -6.14 14.00
CA ASN A 2 1.25 -6.50 12.80
C ASN A 2 2.25 -6.99 11.74
N VAL A 3 1.84 -7.92 10.89
CA VAL A 3 2.70 -8.54 9.87
C VAL A 3 2.00 -8.51 8.53
N LEU A 4 2.73 -8.11 7.48
CA LEU A 4 2.27 -8.17 6.11
C LEU A 4 2.96 -9.34 5.41
N LEU A 5 2.19 -10.33 4.96
CA LEU A 5 2.68 -11.43 4.13
C LEU A 5 2.67 -10.99 2.68
N SER A 6 3.84 -10.59 2.17
CA SER A 6 4.01 -10.25 0.76
C SER A 6 4.51 -11.46 -0.01
N VAL A 7 3.80 -11.84 -1.07
CA VAL A 7 4.31 -12.78 -2.08
C VAL A 7 4.53 -12.04 -3.39
N ARG A 8 5.46 -12.55 -4.20
CA ARG A 8 5.85 -11.86 -5.43
C ARG A 8 4.71 -11.85 -6.44
N SER A 9 3.98 -12.95 -6.59
CA SER A 9 3.09 -13.14 -7.73
C SER A 9 1.75 -13.73 -7.35
N VAL A 10 0.70 -13.46 -8.15
CA VAL A 10 -0.59 -14.17 -8.02
C VAL A 10 -0.46 -15.68 -8.23
N ARG A 11 0.61 -16.13 -8.90
CA ARG A 11 0.96 -17.56 -9.05
C ARG A 11 1.39 -18.18 -7.73
N ASP A 12 1.86 -17.37 -6.78
CA ASP A 12 2.31 -17.81 -5.47
C ASP A 12 1.17 -17.75 -4.44
N GLY A 13 -0.08 -17.54 -4.86
CA GLY A 13 -1.23 -17.41 -3.96
C GLY A 13 -1.47 -18.63 -3.06
N GLU A 14 -1.00 -19.81 -3.45
CA GLU A 14 -1.02 -21.01 -2.63
C GLU A 14 -0.17 -20.89 -1.35
N VAL A 15 0.90 -20.09 -1.39
CA VAL A 15 1.71 -19.78 -0.20
C VAL A 15 0.87 -18.98 0.80
N LEU A 16 0.14 -17.96 0.33
CA LEU A 16 -0.78 -17.20 1.19
C LEU A 16 -1.87 -18.12 1.77
N ARG A 17 -2.48 -18.95 0.94
CA ARG A 17 -3.51 -19.91 1.37
C ARG A 17 -2.98 -20.84 2.48
N GLY A 18 -1.83 -21.47 2.25
CA GLY A 18 -1.21 -22.39 3.20
C GLY A 18 -0.83 -21.70 4.51
N ALA A 19 -0.24 -20.51 4.44
CA ALA A 19 0.14 -19.73 5.62
C ALA A 19 -1.09 -19.32 6.45
N LEU A 20 -2.10 -18.71 5.82
CA LEU A 20 -3.32 -18.27 6.50
C LEU A 20 -4.09 -19.45 7.10
N HIS A 21 -4.23 -20.56 6.37
CA HIS A 21 -4.87 -21.78 6.89
C HIS A 21 -4.12 -22.37 8.10
N THR A 22 -2.79 -22.38 8.05
CA THR A 22 -1.96 -22.88 9.16
C THR A 22 -2.10 -21.99 10.40
N ILE A 23 -2.05 -20.67 10.22
CA ILE A 23 -2.22 -19.70 11.32
C ILE A 23 -3.63 -19.83 11.91
N TYR A 24 -4.67 -19.93 11.07
CA TYR A 24 -6.04 -20.14 11.53
C TYR A 24 -6.15 -21.38 12.43
N ARG A 25 -5.54 -22.49 12.03
CA ARG A 25 -5.61 -23.75 12.76
C ARG A 25 -4.87 -23.73 14.10
N ILE A 26 -3.72 -23.07 14.16
CA ILE A 26 -2.83 -23.09 15.35
C ILE A 26 -3.14 -21.93 16.30
N MET A 27 -3.41 -20.73 15.77
CA MET A 27 -3.62 -19.51 16.55
C MET A 27 -4.59 -18.55 15.83
N PRO A 28 -5.91 -18.83 15.83
CA PRO A 28 -6.89 -18.05 15.07
C PRO A 28 -6.86 -16.54 15.37
N LEU A 29 -6.63 -16.16 16.63
CA LEU A 29 -6.58 -14.76 17.05
C LEU A 29 -5.47 -13.96 16.33
N MET A 30 -4.41 -14.63 15.86
CA MET A 30 -3.32 -13.97 15.12
C MET A 30 -3.75 -13.46 13.76
N LEU A 31 -4.80 -13.99 13.14
CA LEU A 31 -5.28 -13.49 11.85
C LEU A 31 -5.65 -12.00 11.89
N SER A 32 -6.10 -11.50 13.04
CA SER A 32 -6.35 -10.08 13.25
C SER A 32 -5.10 -9.18 13.10
N LYS A 33 -3.91 -9.78 13.13
CA LYS A 33 -2.59 -9.13 13.04
C LYS A 33 -1.87 -9.42 11.72
N ILE A 34 -2.48 -10.16 10.80
CA ILE A 34 -1.90 -10.54 9.53
C ILE A 34 -2.63 -9.82 8.40
N GLY A 35 -1.87 -9.24 7.48
CA GLY A 35 -2.35 -8.78 6.17
C GLY A 35 -1.57 -9.41 5.04
N VAL A 36 -1.97 -9.09 3.80
CA VAL A 36 -1.40 -9.66 2.58
C VAL A 36 -1.06 -8.59 1.54
N ASP A 37 -0.07 -8.88 0.70
CA ASP A 37 0.33 -8.06 -0.45
C ASP A 37 0.82 -8.95 -1.61
N ILE A 38 0.59 -8.49 -2.84
CA ILE A 38 1.26 -9.01 -4.03
C ILE A 38 2.24 -7.95 -4.54
N SER A 39 3.53 -8.14 -4.26
CA SER A 39 4.55 -7.08 -4.39
C SER A 39 5.00 -6.79 -5.82
N ASN A 40 4.83 -7.72 -6.77
CA ASN A 40 5.25 -7.48 -8.14
C ASN A 40 4.32 -6.48 -8.83
N SER A 41 4.87 -5.29 -9.06
CA SER A 41 4.13 -4.17 -9.63
C SER A 41 3.82 -4.34 -11.13
N ASP A 42 4.31 -5.38 -11.80
CA ASP A 42 4.00 -5.66 -13.21
C ASP A 42 2.76 -6.53 -13.41
N GLN A 43 2.12 -6.97 -12.32
CA GLN A 43 0.92 -7.81 -12.40
C GLN A 43 -0.35 -6.98 -12.53
N PRO A 44 -1.30 -7.35 -13.43
CA PRO A 44 -2.57 -6.64 -13.54
C PRO A 44 -3.30 -6.55 -12.18
N LEU A 45 -3.83 -5.38 -11.83
CA LEU A 45 -4.55 -5.17 -10.56
C LEU A 45 -5.78 -6.09 -10.45
N ASP A 46 -6.49 -6.29 -11.56
CA ASP A 46 -7.66 -7.19 -11.61
C ASP A 46 -7.29 -8.63 -11.26
N ALA A 47 -6.12 -9.11 -11.73
CA ALA A 47 -5.66 -10.46 -11.40
C ALA A 47 -5.33 -10.61 -9.90
N ILE A 48 -4.85 -9.54 -9.25
CA ILE A 48 -4.60 -9.51 -7.80
C ILE A 48 -5.94 -9.55 -7.05
N ARG A 49 -6.90 -8.72 -7.46
CA ARG A 49 -8.26 -8.73 -6.91
C ARG A 49 -8.91 -10.11 -7.03
N ASP A 50 -8.84 -10.73 -8.19
CA ASP A 50 -9.39 -12.07 -8.45
C ASP A 50 -8.75 -13.13 -7.57
N LEU A 51 -7.45 -13.03 -7.29
CA LEU A 51 -6.80 -13.92 -6.35
C LEU A 51 -7.37 -13.75 -4.94
N TYR A 52 -7.50 -12.51 -4.45
CA TYR A 52 -8.06 -12.26 -3.12
C TYR A 52 -9.48 -12.82 -3.00
N LEU A 53 -10.33 -12.61 -4.02
CA LEU A 53 -11.67 -13.19 -4.08
C LEU A 53 -11.64 -14.73 -4.03
N ARG A 54 -10.79 -15.36 -4.84
CA ARG A 54 -10.63 -16.82 -4.88
C ARG A 54 -10.18 -17.41 -3.55
N LEU A 55 -9.34 -16.69 -2.82
CA LEU A 55 -8.83 -17.11 -1.50
C LEU A 55 -9.75 -16.73 -0.34
N GLY A 56 -10.87 -16.02 -0.61
CA GLY A 56 -11.78 -15.52 0.43
C GLY A 56 -11.17 -14.40 1.30
N ILE A 57 -10.18 -13.67 0.77
CA ILE A 57 -9.52 -12.56 1.47
C ILE A 57 -10.30 -11.28 1.21
N THR A 58 -11.04 -10.81 2.22
CA THR A 58 -11.94 -9.65 2.12
C THR A 58 -11.44 -8.40 2.85
N GLY A 59 -10.28 -8.46 3.49
CA GLY A 59 -9.66 -7.33 4.17
C GLY A 59 -8.19 -7.57 4.52
N HIS A 60 -7.55 -6.57 5.12
CA HIS A 60 -6.13 -6.57 5.48
C HIS A 60 -5.19 -6.66 4.26
N ARG A 61 -5.56 -5.98 3.18
CA ARG A 61 -4.91 -6.00 1.87
C ARG A 61 -4.14 -4.72 1.67
N TRP A 62 -2.84 -4.86 1.44
CA TRP A 62 -1.96 -3.77 1.03
C TRP A 62 -1.60 -3.95 -0.44
N GLN A 63 -1.38 -2.85 -1.14
CA GLN A 63 -0.87 -2.88 -2.50
C GLN A 63 0.26 -1.89 -2.69
N GLY A 64 1.41 -2.44 -3.04
CA GLY A 64 2.58 -1.68 -3.45
C GLY A 64 2.54 -1.30 -4.93
N ASP A 65 3.08 -0.14 -5.24
CA ASP A 65 3.50 0.18 -6.60
C ASP A 65 4.92 0.74 -6.63
N GLY A 66 5.73 0.26 -7.57
CA GLY A 66 7.01 0.86 -7.84
C GLY A 66 8.02 -0.05 -8.51
N ALA A 67 9.29 0.31 -8.38
CA ALA A 67 10.42 -0.40 -8.95
C ALA A 67 11.67 -0.15 -8.11
N THR A 68 12.76 -0.85 -8.44
CA THR A 68 14.06 -0.52 -7.85
C THR A 68 14.38 0.96 -8.06
N ASN A 69 14.98 1.59 -7.06
CA ASN A 69 15.33 3.02 -7.08
C ASN A 69 16.22 3.42 -8.28
N CYS A 70 16.93 2.45 -8.88
CA CYS A 70 17.70 2.67 -10.11
C CYS A 70 16.84 3.08 -11.32
N VAL A 71 15.54 2.73 -11.35
CA VAL A 71 14.63 2.99 -12.48
C VAL A 71 13.27 3.54 -12.07
N SER A 72 13.07 3.86 -10.77
CA SER A 72 11.78 4.35 -10.23
C SER A 72 11.26 5.57 -10.98
N TYR A 73 12.15 6.47 -11.40
CA TYR A 73 11.82 7.71 -12.11
C TYR A 73 11.27 7.51 -13.53
N LEU A 74 11.50 6.34 -14.14
CA LEU A 74 11.02 6.01 -15.50
C LEU A 74 9.60 5.43 -15.51
N ARG A 75 9.05 5.12 -14.33
CA ARG A 75 7.79 4.38 -14.22
C ARG A 75 6.59 5.34 -14.21
N PRO A 76 5.61 5.19 -15.10
CA PRO A 76 4.41 6.03 -15.10
C PRO A 76 3.63 5.90 -13.78
N PRO A 77 3.12 7.00 -13.22
CA PRO A 77 2.37 6.97 -11.96
C PRO A 77 0.96 6.38 -12.08
N GLN A 78 0.50 6.05 -13.30
CA GLN A 78 -0.87 5.64 -13.59
C GLN A 78 -1.31 4.44 -12.76
N ARG A 79 -0.43 3.45 -12.57
CA ARG A 79 -0.75 2.26 -11.79
C ARG A 79 -0.99 2.63 -10.33
N LEU A 80 -0.09 3.39 -9.71
CA LEU A 80 -0.26 3.90 -8.35
C LEU A 80 -1.55 4.70 -8.19
N TYR A 81 -1.90 5.56 -9.16
CA TYR A 81 -3.18 6.28 -9.15
C TYR A 81 -4.39 5.33 -9.16
N ASN A 82 -4.34 4.26 -9.95
CA ASN A 82 -5.41 3.27 -9.97
C ASN A 82 -5.53 2.53 -8.63
N VAL A 83 -4.41 2.23 -7.95
CA VAL A 83 -4.42 1.64 -6.61
C VAL A 83 -5.07 2.58 -5.59
N ILE A 84 -4.67 3.86 -5.59
CA ILE A 84 -5.24 4.86 -4.67
C ILE A 84 -6.73 5.08 -4.94
N LYS A 85 -7.12 5.18 -6.21
CA LYS A 85 -8.52 5.31 -6.62
C LYS A 85 -9.36 4.11 -6.18
N ASP A 86 -8.82 2.90 -6.32
CA ASP A 86 -9.49 1.69 -5.87
C ASP A 86 -9.67 1.67 -4.35
N ARG A 87 -8.62 1.98 -3.59
CA ARG A 87 -8.67 2.12 -2.12
C ARG A 87 -9.80 3.05 -1.69
N GLN A 88 -9.96 4.18 -2.38
CA GLN A 88 -10.99 5.19 -2.10
C GLN A 88 -12.40 4.81 -2.58
N SER A 89 -12.55 3.75 -3.39
CA SER A 89 -13.86 3.35 -3.90
C SER A 89 -14.76 2.71 -2.83
N GLU A 90 -16.07 2.78 -3.04
CA GLU A 90 -17.04 2.15 -2.15
C GLU A 90 -17.14 0.63 -2.37
N VAL A 91 -17.72 -0.07 -1.40
CA VAL A 91 -18.10 -1.49 -1.55
C VAL A 91 -19.05 -1.63 -2.76
N PRO A 92 -18.96 -2.70 -3.57
CA PRO A 92 -18.02 -3.83 -3.51
C PRO A 92 -16.76 -3.64 -4.36
N HIS A 93 -16.45 -2.40 -4.76
CA HIS A 93 -15.45 -2.14 -5.79
C HIS A 93 -14.02 -2.12 -5.25
N HIS A 94 -13.81 -1.67 -4.02
CA HIS A 94 -12.46 -1.64 -3.43
C HIS A 94 -11.93 -3.06 -3.14
N TYR A 95 -10.64 -3.27 -3.42
CA TYR A 95 -9.92 -4.50 -3.08
C TYR A 95 -8.71 -4.28 -2.16
N VAL A 96 -8.41 -3.03 -1.77
CA VAL A 96 -7.26 -2.70 -0.90
C VAL A 96 -7.63 -1.71 0.21
N GLU A 97 -7.01 -1.86 1.39
CA GLU A 97 -7.15 -0.93 2.51
C GLU A 97 -6.00 0.07 2.58
N LYS A 98 -4.81 -0.30 2.08
CA LYS A 98 -3.61 0.54 2.10
C LYS A 98 -2.84 0.49 0.80
N ALA A 99 -2.34 1.64 0.37
CA ALA A 99 -1.48 1.81 -0.79
C ALA A 99 -0.09 2.28 -0.36
N TYR A 100 0.97 1.70 -0.92
CA TYR A 100 2.34 2.14 -0.64
C TYR A 100 3.18 2.27 -1.90
N GLN A 101 4.22 3.11 -1.85
CA GLN A 101 5.17 3.27 -2.94
C GLN A 101 6.58 2.85 -2.53
N TRP A 102 7.31 2.20 -3.43
CA TRP A 102 8.67 1.72 -3.17
C TRP A 102 9.56 1.75 -4.43
N THR A 103 10.88 1.77 -4.35
CA THR A 103 11.67 2.35 -3.25
C THR A 103 11.94 3.81 -3.59
N LEU A 104 11.65 4.74 -2.69
CA LEU A 104 11.81 6.19 -2.92
C LEU A 104 12.89 6.77 -2.02
N ASP A 105 13.91 7.42 -2.58
CA ASP A 105 15.05 7.91 -1.79
C ASP A 105 15.26 9.42 -1.90
N THR A 106 14.75 10.08 -2.95
CA THR A 106 14.98 11.51 -3.16
C THR A 106 13.85 12.35 -2.54
N PRO A 107 14.15 13.54 -1.99
CA PRO A 107 13.11 14.40 -1.41
C PRO A 107 11.98 14.75 -2.37
N GLY A 108 12.30 14.94 -3.67
CA GLY A 108 11.29 15.22 -4.69
C GLY A 108 10.32 14.07 -4.91
N GLU A 109 10.80 12.82 -4.95
CA GLU A 109 9.95 11.64 -5.07
C GLU A 109 9.10 11.43 -3.81
N LEU A 110 9.69 11.59 -2.63
CA LEU A 110 9.00 11.45 -1.34
C LEU A 110 7.81 12.44 -1.25
N ARG A 111 8.04 13.73 -1.53
CA ARG A 111 6.96 14.74 -1.55
C ARG A 111 5.88 14.41 -2.56
N ARG A 112 6.26 14.02 -3.80
CA ARG A 112 5.28 13.62 -4.82
C ARG A 112 4.45 12.41 -4.37
N SER A 113 5.07 11.43 -3.72
CA SER A 113 4.36 10.26 -3.21
C SER A 113 3.36 10.63 -2.11
N LEU A 114 3.77 11.47 -1.15
CA LEU A 114 2.90 11.99 -0.10
C LEU A 114 1.70 12.76 -0.68
N ARG A 115 1.93 13.65 -1.66
CA ARG A 115 0.85 14.40 -2.34
C ARG A 115 -0.16 13.51 -3.06
N ARG A 116 0.29 12.37 -3.58
CA ARG A 116 -0.60 11.36 -4.19
C ARG A 116 -1.48 10.65 -3.16
N GLY A 117 -1.18 10.78 -1.86
CA GLY A 117 -1.99 10.19 -0.80
C GLY A 117 -1.70 8.72 -0.55
N VAL A 118 -0.44 8.28 -0.69
CA VAL A 118 -0.02 6.94 -0.25
C VAL A 118 -0.08 6.82 1.28
N ASP A 119 -0.38 5.63 1.80
CA ASP A 119 -0.37 5.35 3.24
C ASP A 119 1.03 5.05 3.78
N ALA A 120 1.92 4.53 2.93
CA ALA A 120 3.27 4.17 3.32
C ALA A 120 4.28 4.34 2.18
N ILE A 121 5.55 4.51 2.55
CA ILE A 121 6.68 4.61 1.63
C ILE A 121 7.77 3.66 2.12
N ILE A 122 8.28 2.82 1.22
CA ILE A 122 9.52 2.07 1.47
C ILE A 122 10.68 2.91 0.94
N THR A 123 11.66 3.19 1.79
CA THR A 123 12.80 4.07 1.50
C THR A 123 14.07 3.56 2.16
N ASN A 124 15.22 3.76 1.51
CA ASN A 124 16.54 3.59 2.12
C ASN A 124 16.94 4.81 2.96
N ARG A 125 16.16 5.90 2.92
CA ARG A 125 16.44 7.20 3.55
C ARG A 125 15.31 7.67 4.45
N PRO A 126 14.99 6.91 5.52
CA PRO A 126 13.93 7.29 6.46
C PRO A 126 14.19 8.63 7.15
N ASP A 127 15.45 9.03 7.29
CA ASP A 127 15.88 10.35 7.77
C ASP A 127 15.27 11.49 6.93
N ARG A 128 15.27 11.33 5.60
CA ARG A 128 14.73 12.33 4.67
C ARG A 128 13.22 12.41 4.75
N LEU A 129 12.54 11.26 4.82
CA LEU A 129 11.09 11.24 4.99
C LEU A 129 10.70 11.90 6.32
N ALA A 130 11.41 11.59 7.41
CA ALA A 130 11.15 12.21 8.71
C ALA A 130 11.34 13.73 8.71
N ALA A 131 12.31 14.25 7.95
CA ALA A 131 12.49 15.70 7.77
C ALA A 131 11.33 16.32 6.97
N ILE A 132 10.92 15.67 5.87
CA ILE A 132 9.81 16.14 5.01
C ILE A 132 8.49 16.19 5.76
N LEU A 133 8.20 15.22 6.62
CA LEU A 133 6.99 15.20 7.44
C LEU A 133 6.90 16.37 8.44
N ARG A 134 7.96 17.15 8.62
CA ARG A 134 7.96 18.37 9.47
C ARG A 134 7.81 19.66 8.66
N GLU A 135 7.81 19.57 7.34
CA GLU A 135 7.59 20.72 6.47
C GLU A 135 6.13 21.21 6.59
N ASP A 136 5.91 22.51 6.43
CA ASP A 136 4.59 23.13 6.60
C ASP A 136 3.51 22.50 5.72
N GLU A 137 3.89 22.00 4.54
CA GLU A 137 2.98 21.30 3.63
C GLU A 137 2.44 19.97 4.21
N PHE A 138 3.23 19.26 5.02
CA PHE A 138 2.94 17.88 5.44
C PHE A 138 2.63 17.74 6.93
N ARG A 139 3.19 18.60 7.78
CA ARG A 139 3.19 18.45 9.24
C ARG A 139 1.79 18.35 9.86
N ASP A 140 0.81 19.00 9.24
CA ASP A 140 -0.57 19.10 9.73
C ASP A 140 -1.54 18.15 8.98
N VAL A 141 -1.06 17.43 7.96
CA VAL A 141 -1.89 16.56 7.10
C VAL A 141 -1.49 15.08 7.15
N VAL A 142 -0.22 14.78 7.43
CA VAL A 142 0.30 13.41 7.55
C VAL A 142 1.21 13.28 8.75
N ARG A 143 1.22 12.10 9.38
CA ARG A 143 2.13 11.78 10.48
C ARG A 143 2.63 10.34 10.38
N PRO A 144 3.78 10.01 11.00
CA PRO A 144 4.16 8.63 11.21
C PRO A 144 3.05 7.85 11.93
N ALA A 145 2.77 6.64 11.44
CA ALA A 145 1.85 5.73 12.11
C ALA A 145 2.43 5.29 13.46
N ILE A 146 1.57 5.14 14.45
CA ILE A 146 1.86 4.64 15.79
C ILE A 146 1.20 3.29 16.00
N VAL A 147 1.50 2.63 17.12
CA VAL A 147 0.98 1.28 17.44
C VAL A 147 -0.55 1.18 17.50
N TYR A 148 -1.22 2.33 17.72
CA TYR A 148 -2.67 2.43 17.78
C TYR A 148 -3.34 2.62 16.41
N ASP A 149 -2.57 2.97 15.38
CA ASP A 149 -3.11 3.05 14.02
C ASP A 149 -3.29 1.64 13.46
N ASN A 150 -4.52 1.27 13.16
CA ASN A 150 -4.82 -0.03 12.60
C ASN A 150 -4.36 -0.07 11.12
N PRO A 151 -3.37 -0.89 10.75
CA PRO A 151 -2.88 -0.96 9.37
C PRO A 151 -3.91 -1.58 8.40
N TRP A 152 -5.02 -2.10 8.91
CA TRP A 152 -6.10 -2.71 8.13
C TRP A 152 -7.31 -1.79 7.97
N THR A 153 -7.27 -0.59 8.57
CA THR A 153 -8.38 0.37 8.47
C THR A 153 -8.03 1.42 7.44
N ARG A 154 -8.88 1.61 6.43
CA ARG A 154 -8.75 2.68 5.46
C ARG A 154 -8.87 4.04 6.14
N PHE A 155 -8.12 5.03 5.65
CA PHE A 155 -8.39 6.43 5.98
C PHE A 155 -9.37 6.98 4.94
N ASP A 156 -10.56 7.38 5.39
CA ASP A 156 -11.61 7.84 4.48
C ASP A 156 -11.39 9.31 3.99
N ASP A 157 -10.38 10.03 4.51
CA ASP A 157 -10.29 11.50 4.41
C ASP A 157 -9.04 12.07 3.71
N PHE A 158 -8.46 11.40 2.71
CA PHE A 158 -7.46 12.08 1.85
C PHE A 158 -8.16 12.76 0.65
N VAL A 159 -8.70 13.95 0.90
CA VAL A 159 -9.04 14.90 -0.18
C VAL A 159 -7.72 15.39 -0.76
N GLY A 160 -7.34 14.85 -1.91
CA GLY A 160 -6.07 15.19 -2.56
C GLY A 160 -5.91 16.70 -2.73
N MET A 161 -4.73 17.22 -2.38
CA MET A 161 -4.28 18.51 -2.88
C MET A 161 -4.04 18.36 -4.38
N ASP A 162 -4.96 18.95 -5.13
CA ASP A 162 -4.86 19.35 -6.53
C ASP A 162 -4.86 18.25 -7.59
N SER A 163 -5.99 18.12 -8.28
CA SER A 163 -6.11 17.52 -9.61
C SER A 163 -5.51 18.45 -10.67
N GLY A 164 -4.23 18.82 -10.49
CA GLY A 164 -3.49 19.70 -11.37
C GLY A 164 -3.57 19.21 -12.80
N ARG A 165 -4.46 19.83 -13.57
CA ARG A 165 -4.39 19.85 -15.03
C ARG A 165 -3.15 20.66 -15.35
N ASP A 166 -2.08 19.98 -15.72
CA ASP A 166 -1.01 20.63 -16.45
C ASP A 166 -1.54 20.89 -17.87
N SER A 167 -1.93 22.14 -18.09
CA SER A 167 -2.05 22.80 -19.39
C SER A 167 -0.68 22.97 -20.05
#